data_AF-A0A392U376-F1
#
_entry.id   AF-A0A392U376-F1
#
_cell.length_a   1.000
_cell.length_b   1.000
_cell.length_c   1.000
_cell.angle_alpha   90.00
_cell.angle_beta   90.00
_cell.angle_gamma   90.00
#
_symmetry.space_group_name_H-M   'P 1'
#
loop_
_entity.id
_entity.type
_entity.pdbx_description
1 polymer ?
#
loop_
_entity_poly.entity_id
_entity_poly.type
_entity_poly.pdbx_seq_one_letter_code
_entity_poly.pdbx_strand_id
1 'polypeptide(L)' 'MAIRGKGAFLVKEIESCAKVSELKKFLEGSNMYSNVLPEDRRYFFIHKQSVMYEDQSFEWHGVKEDDTIE' A
#
# COMPACT_ATOMS: atom_id res chain seq x y z
N MET A 1 -4.42 -5.39 -7.63
CA MET A 1 -4.38 -4.12 -6.88
C MET A 1 -3.18 -3.33 -7.36
N ALA A 2 -3.29 -2.00 -7.47
CA ALA A 2 -2.17 -1.12 -7.78
C ALA A 2 -1.83 -0.21 -6.59
N ILE A 3 -0.57 0.18 -6.45
CA ILE A 3 -0.07 1.13 -5.46
C ILE A 3 0.51 2.31 -6.21
N ARG A 4 0.11 3.52 -5.85
CA ARG A 4 0.57 4.76 -6.47
C ARG A 4 1.28 5.61 -5.44
N GLY A 5 2.54 5.97 -5.68
CA GLY A 5 3.29 6.86 -4.78
C GLY A 5 4.31 7.70 -5.54
N LYS A 6 4.53 8.95 -5.12
CA LYS A 6 5.48 9.90 -5.76
C LYS A 6 5.44 9.94 -7.31
N GLY A 7 4.25 9.77 -7.90
CA GLY A 7 4.08 9.78 -9.37
C GLY A 7 4.49 8.49 -10.10
N ALA A 8 4.85 7.44 -9.37
CA ALA A 8 5.07 6.10 -9.89
C ALA A 8 3.88 5.18 -9.60
N PHE A 9 3.61 4.26 -10.52
CA PHE A 9 2.61 3.20 -10.37
C PHE A 9 3.31 1.86 -10.20
N LEU A 10 2.96 1.14 -9.14
CA LEU A 10 3.44 -0.19 -8.83
C LEU A 10 2.26 -1.15 -8.85
N VAL A 11 2.32 -2.18 -9.69
CA VAL A 11 1.32 -3.25 -9.64
C VAL A 11 1.90 -4.37 -8.76
N LYS A 12 1.18 -4.70 -7.69
CA LYS A 12 1.57 -5.81 -6.82
C LYS A 12 0.34 -6.66 -6.50
N GLU A 13 0.49 -7.94 -6.73
CA GLU A 13 -0.47 -8.95 -6.26
C GLU A 13 -0.19 -9.21 -4.78
N ILE A 14 -1.17 -8.87 -3.95
CA ILE A 14 -1.20 -9.15 -2.52
C ILE A 14 -2.57 -9.76 -2.25
N GLU A 15 -2.61 -10.78 -1.40
CA GLU A 15 -3.87 -11.40 -0.99
C GLU A 15 -4.74 -10.40 -0.22
N SER A 16 -6.05 -10.39 -0.50
CA SER A 16 -6.98 -9.46 0.14
C SER A 16 -7.08 -9.65 1.66
N CYS A 17 -6.81 -10.85 2.15
CA CYS A 17 -6.79 -11.18 3.58
C CYS A 17 -5.53 -10.71 4.30
N ALA A 18 -4.48 -10.34 3.56
CA ALA A 18 -3.23 -9.84 4.14
C ALA A 18 -3.45 -8.47 4.80
N LYS A 19 -2.62 -8.17 5.80
CA LYS A 19 -2.67 -6.89 6.53
C LYS A 19 -1.92 -5.80 5.79
N VAL A 20 -2.37 -4.56 5.99
CA VAL A 20 -1.69 -3.36 5.46
C VAL A 20 -0.25 -3.24 5.98
N SER A 21 0.01 -3.69 7.21
CA SER A 21 1.37 -3.78 7.77
C SER A 21 2.31 -4.70 6.99
N GLU A 22 1.80 -5.75 6.33
CA GLU A 22 2.64 -6.62 5.49
C GLU A 22 3.08 -5.90 4.22
N LEU A 23 2.19 -5.13 3.60
CA LEU A 23 2.54 -4.26 2.48
C LEU A 23 3.59 -3.23 2.89
N LYS A 24 3.45 -2.61 4.06
CA LYS A 24 4.45 -1.66 4.56
C LYS A 24 5.82 -2.30 4.70
N LYS A 25 5.90 -3.46 5.38
CA LYS A 25 7.14 -4.22 5.54
C LYS A 25 7.75 -4.60 4.20
N PHE A 26 6.93 -5.00 3.23
CA PHE A 26 7.39 -5.33 1.88
C PHE A 26 7.96 -4.11 1.15
N LEU A 27 7.28 -2.96 1.21
CA LEU A 27 7.71 -1.72 0.58
C LEU A 27 9.00 -1.18 1.22
N GLU A 28 9.12 -1.22 2.54
CA GLU A 28 10.33 -0.79 3.25
C GLU A 28 11.49 -1.80 3.16
N GLY A 29 11.18 -3.08 2.99
CA GLY A 29 12.17 -4.16 2.87
C GLY A 29 12.83 -4.24 1.50
N SER A 30 12.24 -3.60 0.47
CA SER A 30 12.77 -3.59 -0.88
C SER A 30 13.26 -2.20 -1.29
N ASN A 31 14.55 -2.09 -1.60
CA ASN A 31 15.16 -0.85 -2.06
C ASN A 31 14.57 -0.35 -3.39
N MET A 32 13.83 -1.20 -4.11
CA MET A 32 13.16 -0.86 -5.37
C MET A 32 12.07 0.21 -5.19
N TYR A 33 11.49 0.32 -4.00
CA TYR A 33 10.37 1.23 -3.72
C TYR A 33 10.79 2.48 -2.95
N SER A 34 12.08 2.65 -2.68
CA SER A 34 12.65 3.83 -2.02
C SER A 34 12.31 5.14 -2.74
N ASN A 35 12.22 5.11 -4.08
CA ASN A 35 11.82 6.26 -4.89
C ASN A 35 10.32 6.59 -4.81
N VAL A 36 9.48 5.62 -4.44
CA VAL A 36 8.02 5.75 -4.36
C VAL A 36 7.60 6.21 -2.96
N LEU A 37 8.35 5.79 -1.94
CA LEU A 37 8.12 6.17 -0.56
C LEU A 37 8.76 7.55 -0.23
N PRO A 38 8.20 8.29 0.74
CA PRO A 38 8.88 9.40 1.36
C PRO A 38 10.18 8.96 2.07
N GLU A 39 11.24 9.77 1.98
CA GLU A 39 12.55 9.45 2.58
C GLU A 39 12.48 9.36 4.10
N ASP A 40 11.59 10.14 4.71
CA ASP A 40 11.39 10.17 6.15
C ASP A 40 10.48 9.04 6.67
N ARG A 41 10.02 8.15 5.78
CA ARG A 41 9.17 6.98 6.09
C ARG A 41 7.89 7.34 6.86
N ARG A 42 7.48 8.60 6.83
CA ARG A 42 6.22 9.08 7.41
C ARG A 42 5.19 9.18 6.29
N TYR A 43 4.55 8.05 6.04
CA TYR A 43 3.44 7.93 5.11
C TYR A 43 2.33 7.08 5.73
N PHE A 44 1.15 7.23 5.17
CA PHE A 44 -0.02 6.43 5.46
C PHE A 44 -0.61 6.00 4.13
N PHE A 45 -1.25 4.84 4.12
CA PHE A 45 -1.94 4.36 2.93
C PHE A 45 -3.34 4.93 2.91
N ILE A 46 -3.80 5.31 1.72
CA ILE A 46 -5.16 5.78 1.49
C ILE A 46 -5.81 4.88 0.45
N HIS A 47 -7.03 4.44 0.73
CA HIS A 47 -7.89 3.77 -0.22
C HIS A 47 -9.25 4.46 -0.25
N LYS A 48 -9.71 4.91 -1.43
CA LYS A 48 -11.00 5.61 -1.60
C LYS A 48 -11.21 6.75 -0.59
N GLN A 49 -10.19 7.58 -0.41
CA GLN A 49 -10.17 8.70 0.54
C GLN A 49 -10.23 8.31 2.04
N SER A 50 -10.15 7.02 2.36
CA SER A 50 -10.04 6.53 3.73
C SER A 50 -8.60 6.16 4.05
N VAL A 51 -8.10 6.61 5.20
CA VAL A 51 -6.83 6.14 5.74
C VAL A 51 -6.95 4.66 6.06
N MET A 52 -5.97 3.87 5.63
CA MET A 52 -5.91 2.46 5.92
C MET A 52 -5.14 2.21 7.21
N TYR A 53 -5.73 1.40 8.08
CA TYR A 53 -5.13 0.96 9.33
C TYR A 53 -4.21 -0.24 9.12
N GLU A 54 -2.99 -0.19 9.66
CA GLU A 54 -1.92 -1.18 9.46
C GLU A 54 -2.24 -2.56 10.05
N ASP A 55 -3.10 -2.62 11.07
CA ASP A 55 -3.56 -3.81 11.77
C ASP A 55 -4.68 -4.56 11.03
N GLN A 56 -5.34 -3.88 10.09
CA GLN A 56 -6.47 -4.38 9.32
C GLN A 56 -6.06 -4.91 7.94
N SER A 57 -6.90 -5.77 7.37
CA SER A 57 -6.68 -6.38 6.06
C SER A 57 -7.16 -5.50 4.91
N PHE A 58 -6.66 -5.76 3.69
CA PHE A 58 -7.11 -5.08 2.48
C PHE A 58 -8.62 -5.28 2.24
N GLU A 59 -9.14 -6.48 2.48
CA GLU A 59 -10.57 -6.78 2.38
C GLU A 59 -11.42 -5.97 3.37
N TRP A 60 -10.91 -5.71 4.58
CA TRP A 60 -11.62 -4.90 5.58
C TRP A 60 -11.78 -3.46 5.12
N HIS A 61 -10.76 -2.94 4.42
CA HIS A 61 -10.80 -1.64 3.74
C HIS A 61 -11.56 -1.66 2.41
N GLY A 62 -12.15 -2.81 2.04
CA GLY A 62 -12.93 -2.98 0.81
C GLY A 62 -12.11 -2.89 -0.47
N VAL A 63 -10.82 -3.21 -0.41
CA VAL A 63 -9.90 -3.18 -1.55
C VAL A 63 -10.16 -4.38 -2.46
N LYS A 64 -10.35 -4.12 -3.75
CA LYS A 64 -10.56 -5.11 -4.81
C LYS A 64 -9.35 -5.22 -5.73
N GLU A 65 -9.35 -6.22 -6.60
CA GLU A 65 -8.25 -6.50 -7.53
C GLU A 65 -7.92 -5.33 -8.47
N ASP A 66 -8.91 -4.49 -8.82
CA ASP A 66 -8.72 -3.32 -9.69
C ASP A 66 -8.58 -1.99 -8.92
N ASP A 67 -8.64 -2.03 -7.59
CA ASP A 67 -8.51 -0.81 -6.79
C ASP A 67 -7.05 -0.35 -6.70
N THR A 68 -6.91 0.97 -6.51
CA THR A 68 -5.62 1.64 -6.32
C THR A 68 -5.49 2.15 -4.88
N ILE A 69 -4.34 1.88 -4.27
CA ILE A 69 -3.91 2.44 -2.98
C ILE A 69 -2.93 3.57 -3.23
N GLU A 70 -3.05 4.69 -2.51
CA GLU A 70 -2.15 5.84 -2.57
C GLU A 70 -1.31 5.99 -1.29
#